data_AF-K9W676-F1
#
_entry.id   AF-K9W676-F1
#
_cell.length_a   1.000
_cell.length_b   1.000
_cell.length_c   1.000
_cell.angle_alpha   90.00
_cell.angle_beta   90.00
_cell.angle_gamma   90.00
#
_symmetry.space_group_name_H-M   'P 1'
#
loop_
_entity.id
_entity.type
_entity.pdbx_description
1 polymer ?
#
loop_
_entity_poly.entity_id
_entity_poly.type
_entity_poly.pdbx_seq_one_letter_code
_entity_poly.pdbx_strand_id
1 'polypeptide(L)'
;MTRRNEFLGVVLGILGVLGINLLVFILLLFYTINNYPIESTPPAFLFGSCLYQLLYVIPAIIWLKREQRWGLMKGIIIGAVITALLNGGCFLMLVPPR
;
A
#
# COMPACT_ATOMS: atom_id res chain seq x y z
N MET A 1 29.68 -2.43 11.04
CA MET A 1 29.22 -2.02 9.70
C MET A 1 27.70 -2.29 9.56
N THR A 2 26.91 -1.91 10.58
CA THR A 2 25.64 -2.62 10.87
C THR A 2 24.39 -1.73 10.79
N ARG A 3 24.48 -0.47 11.24
CA ARG A 3 23.29 0.42 11.36
C ARG A 3 22.82 1.03 10.02
N ARG A 4 23.74 1.31 9.10
CA ARG A 4 23.45 1.96 7.80
C ARG A 4 22.68 1.04 6.85
N ASN A 5 22.98 -0.26 6.87
CA ASN A 5 22.32 -1.25 6.03
C ASN A 5 20.91 -1.58 6.53
N GLU A 6 20.67 -1.52 7.84
CA GLU A 6 19.32 -1.64 8.41
C GLU A 6 18.44 -0.45 8.04
N PHE A 7 18.95 0.77 8.15
CA PHE A 7 18.20 1.98 7.79
C PHE A 7 17.84 2.01 6.30
N LEU A 8 18.78 1.63 5.43
CA LEU A 8 18.53 1.42 4.01
C LEU A 8 17.45 0.36 3.75
N GLY A 9 17.46 -0.74 4.50
CA GLY A 9 16.42 -1.76 4.45
C GLY A 9 15.04 -1.17 4.78
N VAL A 10 14.92 -0.40 5.86
CA VAL A 10 13.65 0.22 6.26
C VAL A 10 13.15 1.17 5.16
N VAL A 11 14.01 2.06 4.65
CA VAL A 11 13.65 3.02 3.61
C VAL A 11 13.24 2.31 2.31
N LEU A 12 13.98 1.28 1.89
CA LEU A 12 13.64 0.48 0.70
C LEU A 12 12.32 -0.26 0.87
N GLY A 13 12.03 -0.79 2.06
CA GLY A 13 10.77 -1.46 2.35
C GLY A 13 9.57 -0.51 2.26
N ILE A 14 9.70 0.70 2.81
CA ILE A 14 8.66 1.74 2.73
C ILE A 14 8.46 2.16 1.27
N LEU A 15 9.56 2.46 0.56
CA LEU A 15 9.52 2.91 -0.84
C LEU A 15 8.90 1.84 -1.75
N GLY A 16 9.21 0.57 -1.52
CA GLY A 16 8.64 -0.55 -2.27
C GLY A 16 7.12 -0.67 -2.09
N VAL A 17 6.64 -0.61 -0.85
CA VAL A 17 5.19 -0.70 -0.56
C VAL A 17 4.44 0.52 -1.10
N LEU A 18 4.99 1.72 -0.93
CA LEU A 18 4.39 2.94 -1.48
C LEU A 18 4.38 2.91 -3.01
N GLY A 19 5.48 2.48 -3.63
CA GLY A 19 5.59 2.39 -5.08
C GLY A 19 4.57 1.43 -5.71
N ILE A 20 4.40 0.23 -5.12
CA ILE A 20 3.42 -0.74 -5.59
C ILE A 20 1.99 -0.20 -5.43
N ASN A 21 1.66 0.40 -4.28
CA ASN A 21 0.34 0.99 -4.07
C ASN A 21 0.05 2.13 -5.04
N LEU A 22 1.03 3.00 -5.28
CA LEU A 22 0.89 4.13 -6.18
C LEU A 22 0.70 3.65 -7.63
N LEU A 23 1.41 2.61 -8.05
CA LEU A 23 1.23 1.98 -9.36
C LEU A 23 -0.16 1.36 -9.51
N VAL A 24 -0.62 0.62 -8.51
CA VAL A 24 -1.99 0.06 -8.48
C VAL A 24 -3.03 1.19 -8.55
N PHE A 25 -2.84 2.27 -7.79
CA PHE A 25 -3.73 3.43 -7.79
C PHE A 25 -3.81 4.10 -9.16
N ILE A 26 -2.67 4.32 -9.84
CA ILE A 26 -2.62 4.91 -11.19
C ILE A 26 -3.34 4.00 -12.20
N LEU A 27 -3.09 2.68 -12.17
CA LEU A 27 -3.75 1.73 -13.06
C LEU A 27 -5.27 1.73 -12.85
N LEU A 28 -5.71 1.75 -11.59
CA LEU A 28 -7.12 1.81 -11.24
C LEU A 28 -7.77 3.10 -11.75
N LEU A 29 -7.11 4.24 -11.53
CA LEU A 29 -7.58 5.55 -11.94
C LEU A 29 -7.68 5.64 -13.48
N PHE A 30 -6.69 5.11 -14.19
CA PHE A 30 -6.72 5.02 -15.65
C PHE A 30 -7.89 4.13 -16.13
N TYR A 31 -8.09 2.97 -15.50
CA TYR A 31 -9.20 2.08 -15.84
C TYR A 31 -10.57 2.74 -15.62
N THR A 32 -10.75 3.45 -14.49
CA THR A 32 -11.98 4.16 -14.17
C THR A 32 -12.27 5.27 -15.17
N ILE A 33 -11.31 6.14 -15.49
CA ILE A 33 -11.51 7.26 -16.44
C ILE A 33 -11.92 6.76 -17.84
N ASN A 34 -11.41 5.61 -18.28
CA ASN A 34 -11.70 5.07 -19.60
C ASN A 34 -13.04 4.29 -19.69
N ASN A 35 -13.51 3.70 -18.57
CA ASN A 35 -14.66 2.79 -18.59
C ASN A 35 -15.90 3.32 -17.86
N TYR A 36 -15.75 4.28 -16.95
CA TYR A 36 -16.83 4.78 -16.11
C TYR A 36 -16.83 6.31 -16.04
N PRO A 37 -18.00 6.97 -16.16
CA PRO A 37 -18.10 8.38 -15.81
C PRO A 37 -17.81 8.54 -14.31
N ILE A 38 -17.00 9.54 -13.97
CA ILE A 38 -16.40 9.75 -12.64
C ILE A 38 -17.47 9.74 -11.52
N GLU A 39 -18.68 10.20 -11.85
CA GLU A 39 -19.84 10.35 -10.95
C GLU A 39 -20.45 9.04 -10.46
N SER A 40 -20.23 7.92 -11.18
CA SER A 40 -20.77 6.60 -10.82
C SER A 40 -19.71 5.63 -10.29
N THR A 41 -18.51 6.13 -9.97
CA THR A 41 -17.41 5.32 -9.43
C THR A 41 -17.78 4.76 -8.04
N PRO A 42 -17.91 3.43 -7.88
CA PRO A 42 -18.28 2.86 -6.60
C PRO A 42 -17.20 3.09 -5.52
N PRO A 43 -17.55 3.57 -4.31
CA PRO A 43 -16.58 3.71 -3.21
C PRO A 43 -15.99 2.36 -2.75
N ALA A 44 -16.60 1.23 -3.16
CA ALA A 44 -16.06 -0.11 -2.99
C ALA A 44 -14.66 -0.30 -3.62
N PHE A 45 -14.31 0.48 -4.66
CA PHE A 45 -12.98 0.43 -5.28
C PHE A 45 -11.86 0.90 -4.34
N LEU A 46 -12.15 1.85 -3.44
CA LEU A 46 -11.19 2.32 -2.42
C LEU A 46 -11.08 1.38 -1.23
N PHE A 47 -12.12 0.59 -0.94
CA PHE A 47 -12.08 -0.41 0.13
C PHE A 47 -11.33 -1.67 -0.30
N GLY A 48 -11.47 -2.06 -1.57
CA GLY A 48 -10.77 -3.22 -2.14
C GLY A 48 -9.26 -3.09 -2.15
N SER A 49 -8.72 -1.89 -2.34
CA SER A 49 -7.26 -1.64 -2.35
C SER A 49 -6.60 -1.93 -1.00
N CYS A 50 -7.31 -1.69 0.11
CA CYS A 50 -6.82 -1.95 1.45
C CYS A 50 -6.68 -3.45 1.74
N LEU A 51 -7.62 -4.26 1.23
CA LEU A 51 -7.55 -5.73 1.32
C LEU A 51 -6.52 -6.31 0.35
N TYR A 52 -6.42 -5.74 -0.86
CA TYR A 52 -5.43 -6.14 -1.85
C TYR A 52 -4.00 -5.92 -1.35
N GLN A 53 -3.79 -4.89 -0.52
CA GLN A 53 -2.50 -4.64 0.11
C GLN A 53 -2.00 -5.83 0.95
N LEU A 54 -2.88 -6.48 1.70
CA LEU A 54 -2.50 -7.61 2.55
C LEU A 54 -2.03 -8.83 1.74
N LEU A 55 -2.60 -9.05 0.55
CA LEU A 55 -2.26 -10.18 -0.32
C LEU A 55 -0.79 -10.19 -0.74
N TYR A 56 -0.17 -9.03 -0.94
CA TYR A 56 1.26 -8.97 -1.28
C TYR A 56 2.16 -8.63 -0.09
N VAL A 57 1.67 -7.88 0.91
CA VAL A 57 2.46 -7.53 2.11
C VAL A 57 2.74 -8.75 2.97
N ILE A 58 1.75 -9.63 3.19
CA ILE A 58 1.92 -10.83 4.02
C ILE A 58 3.00 -11.78 3.47
N PRO A 59 2.96 -12.21 2.20
CA PRO A 59 4.00 -13.08 1.66
C PRO A 59 5.36 -12.40 1.62
N ALA A 60 5.43 -11.08 1.36
CA ALA A 60 6.68 -10.33 1.44
C ALA A 60 7.28 -10.39 2.86
N ILE A 61 6.47 -10.15 3.90
CA ILE A 61 6.92 -10.25 5.30
C ILE A 61 7.41 -11.66 5.63
N ILE A 62 6.71 -12.71 5.19
CA ILE A 62 7.11 -14.10 5.43
C ILE A 62 8.44 -14.43 4.74
N TRP A 63 8.63 -13.98 3.50
CA TRP A 63 9.88 -14.20 2.77
C TRP A 63 11.05 -13.45 3.41
N LEU A 64 10.84 -12.20 3.81
CA LEU A 64 11.84 -11.38 4.51
C LEU A 64 12.20 -11.90 5.91
N LYS A 65 11.24 -12.53 6.60
CA LYS A 65 11.48 -13.24 7.85
C LYS A 65 12.40 -14.44 7.63
N ARG A 66 12.26 -15.17 6.52
CA ARG A 66 13.16 -16.28 6.15
C ARG A 66 14.58 -15.80 5.83
N GLU A 67 14.72 -14.66 5.16
CA GLU A 67 16.01 -14.04 4.81
C GLU A 67 16.69 -13.30 5.98
N GLN A 68 16.08 -13.30 7.18
CA GLN A 68 16.55 -12.55 8.37
C GLN A 68 16.83 -11.06 8.10
N ARG A 69 16.14 -10.47 7.12
CA ARG A 69 16.28 -9.06 6.72
C ARG A 69 15.37 -8.16 7.55
N TRP A 70 15.66 -8.08 8.85
CA TRP A 70 14.81 -7.39 9.84
C TRP A 70 14.53 -5.91 9.51
N GLY A 71 15.50 -5.17 8.98
CA GLY A 71 15.31 -3.77 8.60
C GLY A 71 14.25 -3.59 7.50
N LEU A 72 14.30 -4.45 6.48
CA LEU A 72 13.41 -4.36 5.32
C LEU A 72 12.00 -4.86 5.68
N MET A 73 11.90 -5.86 6.57
CA MET A 73 10.62 -6.28 7.15
C MET A 73 9.92 -5.15 7.91
N LYS A 74 10.66 -4.41 8.77
CA LYS A 74 10.12 -3.25 9.49
C LYS A 74 9.65 -2.16 8.52
N GLY A 75 10.44 -1.89 7.48
CA GLY A 75 10.08 -0.94 6.43
C GLY A 75 8.76 -1.28 5.74
N ILE A 76 8.57 -2.55 5.36
CA ILE A 76 7.34 -3.01 4.71
C ILE A 76 6.13 -2.88 5.64
N ILE A 77 6.28 -3.22 6.93
CA ILE A 77 5.19 -3.09 7.91
C ILE A 77 4.80 -1.62 8.09
N ILE A 78 5.78 -0.73 8.27
CA ILE A 78 5.54 0.71 8.42
C ILE A 78 4.87 1.27 7.16
N GLY A 79 5.41 0.96 5.99
CA GLY A 79 4.84 1.37 4.71
C GLY A 79 3.41 0.88 4.53
N ALA A 80 3.13 -0.38 4.90
CA ALA A 80 1.79 -0.94 4.84
C ALA A 80 0.82 -0.19 5.77
N VAL A 81 1.20 0.08 7.02
CA VAL A 81 0.34 0.81 7.96
C VAL A 81 0.05 2.22 7.45
N ILE A 82 1.05 2.94 6.93
CA ILE A 82 0.88 4.28 6.37
C ILE A 82 -0.11 4.26 5.20
N THR A 83 0.04 3.33 4.25
CA THR A 83 -0.87 3.25 3.10
C THR A 83 -2.28 2.83 3.52
N ALA A 84 -2.42 1.94 4.52
CA ALA A 84 -3.73 1.56 5.04
C ALA A 84 -4.45 2.76 5.70
N LEU A 85 -3.72 3.58 6.46
CA LEU A 85 -4.23 4.83 7.04
C LEU A 85 -4.61 5.83 5.94
N LEU A 86 -3.81 5.96 4.90
CA LEU A 86 -4.09 6.84 3.77
C LEU A 86 -5.34 6.39 3.01
N ASN A 87 -5.46 5.11 2.67
CA ASN A 87 -6.64 4.55 1.99
C ASN A 87 -7.89 4.66 2.86
N GLY A 88 -7.81 4.32 4.15
CA GLY A 88 -8.93 4.44 5.08
C GLY A 88 -9.37 5.90 5.28
N GLY A 89 -8.42 6.84 5.37
CA GLY A 89 -8.69 8.26 5.45
C GLY A 89 -9.36 8.81 4.17
N CYS A 90 -8.86 8.44 2.99
CA CYS A 90 -9.48 8.81 1.71
C CYS A 90 -10.90 8.25 1.60
N PHE A 91 -11.14 7.01 2.05
CA PHE A 91 -12.48 6.43 2.07
C PHE A 91 -13.44 7.21 2.99
N LEU A 92 -13.03 7.54 4.22
CA LEU A 92 -13.84 8.33 5.15
C LEU A 92 -14.16 9.72 4.62
N MET A 93 -13.25 10.33 3.86
CA MET A 93 -13.46 11.64 3.25
C MET A 93 -14.37 11.59 2.01
N LEU A 94 -14.32 10.50 1.23
CA LEU A 94 -15.11 10.33 0.00
C LEU A 94 -16.47 9.67 0.22
N VAL A 95 -16.68 9.00 1.36
CA VAL A 95 -18.02 8.56 1.78
C VAL A 95 -18.70 9.74 2.46
N PRO A 96 -19.69 10.39 1.83
CA PRO A 96 -20.42 11.46 2.50
C PRO A 96 -21.13 10.91 3.75
N PRO A 97 -21.09 11.62 4.90
CA PRO A 97 -21.99 11.31 6.00
C PRO A 97 -23.41 11.50 5.47
N ARG A 98 -24.20 10.43 5.51
CA ARG A 98 -25.64 10.51 5.23
C ARG A 98 -26.35 11.20 6.37
#